data_AF-A0A944TPV1-F1
#
_entry.id   AF-A0A944TPV1-F1
#
_cell.length_a   1.000
_cell.length_b   1.000
_cell.length_c   1.000
_cell.angle_alpha   90.00
_cell.angle_beta   90.00
_cell.angle_gamma   90.00
#
_symmetry.space_group_name_H-M   'P 1'
#
loop_
_entity.id
_entity.type
_entity.pdbx_description
1 polymer ?
#
loop_
_entity_poly.entity_id
_entity_poly.type
_entity_poly.pdbx_seq_one_letter_code
_entity_poly.pdbx_strand_id
1 'polypeptide(L)'
;MNHIYLESNGLVVHDSVREAFFDSVLSSVLGVVPYAVGIGAGIFLVGYYIGGLLLRPFLELSYNCAEVLDDPDYEIEKSVFSRFNIMSNFSRFFFKEIKKYRQEKSITASKVRKKFRNISGPVFDKSFFLEYSFFMFLLSCFSILALYMGTIEIHARIVDISIGMMPKANGGLEHFLNAQKELLTSIQIIVSIFIINAYAILGKNLMKEMNGVTFAFFKGMREYVSHDFSSRISLRFKDPAQDSAKYVNKFLDLIEEEIYSVDETETSDDDLEVEADMPPPLPPIPFDDAA
;
A
#
# COMPACT_ATOMS: atom_id res chain seq x y z
N MET A 1 -21.42 31.62 17.80
CA MET A 1 -22.78 32.19 17.93
C MET A 1 -22.63 33.63 18.36
N ASN A 2 -23.33 34.57 17.73
CA ASN A 2 -23.03 35.99 17.89
C ASN A 2 -23.63 36.53 19.20
N HIS A 3 -22.88 36.42 20.31
CA HIS A 3 -23.19 37.10 21.58
C HIS A 3 -23.57 38.57 21.36
N ILE A 4 -22.87 39.21 20.42
CA ILE A 4 -23.11 40.58 19.96
C ILE A 4 -24.56 40.79 19.50
N TYR A 5 -25.19 39.80 18.85
CA TYR A 5 -26.60 39.90 18.44
C TYR A 5 -27.56 39.82 19.63
N LEU A 6 -27.26 38.97 20.62
CA LEU A 6 -28.08 38.85 21.83
C LEU A 6 -27.95 40.10 22.72
N GLU A 7 -26.75 40.64 22.82
CA GLU A 7 -26.43 41.88 23.51
C GLU A 7 -27.06 43.08 22.80
N SER A 8 -26.96 43.17 21.46
CA SER A 8 -27.54 44.27 20.67
C SER A 8 -29.08 44.32 20.70
N ASN A 9 -29.73 43.19 20.98
CA ASN A 9 -31.19 43.12 21.13
C ASN A 9 -31.64 43.24 22.60
N GLY A 10 -30.74 43.56 23.53
CA GLY A 10 -31.06 43.75 24.95
C GLY A 10 -31.46 42.47 25.69
N LEU A 11 -31.12 41.30 25.14
CA LEU A 11 -31.51 39.99 25.69
C LEU A 11 -30.51 39.49 26.74
N VAL A 12 -29.27 40.04 26.76
CA VAL A 12 -28.22 39.68 27.73
C VAL A 12 -27.82 40.95 28.47
N VAL A 13 -28.33 41.11 29.69
CA VAL A 13 -28.13 42.33 30.51
C VAL A 13 -27.12 42.10 31.65
N HIS A 14 -26.75 40.84 31.93
CA HIS A 14 -25.86 40.48 33.04
C HIS A 14 -24.69 39.58 32.60
N ASP A 15 -23.47 39.90 33.04
CA ASP A 15 -22.24 39.13 32.80
C ASP A 15 -22.37 37.65 33.20
N SER A 16 -23.18 37.35 34.23
CA SER A 16 -23.43 35.98 34.70
C SER A 16 -24.10 35.10 33.65
N VAL A 17 -24.94 35.67 32.77
CA VAL A 17 -25.60 34.93 31.68
C VAL A 17 -24.58 34.59 30.58
N ARG A 18 -23.63 35.50 30.34
CA ARG A 18 -22.53 35.27 29.39
C ARG A 18 -21.64 34.12 29.85
N GLU A 19 -21.22 34.13 31.11
CA GLU A 19 -20.39 33.06 31.70
C GLU A 19 -21.11 31.72 31.63
N ALA A 20 -22.38 31.66 32.06
CA ALA A 20 -23.18 30.45 31.98
C ALA A 20 -23.34 29.93 30.54
N PHE A 21 -23.48 30.82 29.55
CA PHE A 21 -23.53 30.43 28.15
C PHE A 21 -22.21 29.84 27.66
N PHE A 22 -21.08 30.51 27.93
CA PHE A 22 -19.76 30.01 27.52
C PHE A 22 -19.42 28.68 28.19
N ASP A 23 -19.66 28.54 29.49
CA ASP A 23 -19.42 27.29 30.21
C ASP A 23 -20.26 26.15 29.64
N SER A 24 -21.51 26.42 29.27
CA SER A 24 -22.40 25.42 28.68
C SER A 24 -21.98 25.02 27.25
N VAL A 25 -21.58 25.99 26.42
CA VAL A 25 -21.03 25.72 25.08
C VAL A 25 -19.72 24.93 25.19
N LEU A 26 -18.81 25.36 26.06
CA LEU A 26 -17.52 24.71 26.27
C LEU A 26 -17.71 23.29 26.79
N SER A 27 -18.58 23.10 27.78
CA SER A 27 -18.96 21.78 28.30
C SER A 27 -19.54 20.88 27.21
N SER A 28 -20.39 21.42 26.34
CA SER A 28 -20.95 20.68 25.20
C SER A 28 -19.87 20.26 24.19
N VAL A 29 -18.94 21.17 23.85
CA VAL A 29 -17.82 20.87 22.96
C VAL A 29 -16.90 19.83 23.60
N LEU A 30 -16.54 20.00 24.87
CA LEU A 30 -15.72 19.04 25.62
C LEU A 30 -16.38 17.67 25.72
N GLY A 31 -17.71 17.62 25.79
CA GLY A 31 -18.48 16.37 25.73
C GLY A 31 -18.34 15.62 24.41
N VAL A 32 -18.11 16.32 23.29
CA VAL A 32 -17.93 15.72 21.96
C VAL A 32 -16.47 15.25 21.72
N VAL A 33 -15.50 15.85 22.42
CA VAL A 33 -14.06 15.54 22.24
C VAL A 33 -13.75 14.04 22.38
N PRO A 34 -14.23 13.30 23.40
CA PRO A 34 -13.96 11.86 23.51
C PRO A 34 -14.45 11.07 22.29
N TYR A 35 -15.61 11.43 21.74
CA TYR A 35 -16.15 10.79 20.54
C TYR A 35 -15.28 11.10 19.31
N ALA A 36 -14.84 12.36 19.16
CA ALA A 36 -13.94 12.76 18.09
C ALA A 36 -12.59 12.02 18.16
N VAL A 37 -12.01 11.87 19.36
CA VAL A 37 -10.79 11.09 19.58
C VAL A 37 -11.02 9.60 19.25
N GLY A 38 -12.13 9.02 19.69
CA GLY A 38 -12.49 7.63 19.39
C GLY A 38 -12.66 7.37 17.90
N ILE A 39 -13.36 8.26 17.18
CA ILE A 39 -13.51 8.21 15.73
C ILE A 39 -12.14 8.35 15.05
N GLY A 40 -11.31 9.30 15.49
CA GLY A 40 -9.95 9.48 14.96
C GLY A 40 -9.09 8.23 15.12
N ALA A 41 -9.12 7.59 16.29
CA ALA A 41 -8.44 6.33 16.53
C ALA A 41 -8.99 5.20 15.64
N GLY A 42 -10.31 5.12 15.46
CA GLY A 42 -10.95 4.16 14.57
C GLY A 42 -10.52 4.33 13.11
N ILE A 43 -10.54 5.57 12.60
CA ILE A 43 -10.06 5.89 11.24
C ILE A 43 -8.59 5.52 11.09
N PHE A 44 -7.76 5.81 12.10
CA PHE A 44 -6.34 5.44 12.09
C PHE A 44 -6.14 3.92 12.01
N LEU A 45 -6.86 3.13 12.80
CA LEU A 45 -6.78 1.66 12.77
C LEU A 45 -7.23 1.10 11.43
N VAL A 46 -8.31 1.63 10.85
CA VAL A 46 -8.78 1.24 9.51
C VAL A 46 -7.72 1.59 8.45
N GLY A 47 -7.13 2.79 8.53
CA GLY A 47 -6.05 3.20 7.64
C GLY A 47 -4.82 2.29 7.75
N TYR A 48 -4.42 1.93 8.97
CA TYR A 48 -3.35 0.97 9.23
C TYR A 48 -3.65 -0.40 8.62
N TYR A 49 -4.87 -0.91 8.84
CA TYR A 49 -5.32 -2.17 8.26
C TYR A 49 -5.29 -2.15 6.72
N ILE A 50 -5.79 -1.08 6.10
CA ILE A 50 -5.74 -0.91 4.64
C ILE A 50 -4.29 -0.89 4.16
N GLY A 51 -3.38 -0.18 4.85
CA GLY A 51 -1.95 -0.19 4.54
C GLY A 51 -1.34 -1.60 4.56
N GLY A 52 -1.69 -2.41 5.56
CA GLY A 52 -1.29 -3.82 5.64
C GLY A 52 -1.86 -4.65 4.48
N LEU A 53 -3.11 -4.40 4.08
CA LEU A 53 -3.75 -5.09 2.95
C LEU A 53 -3.03 -4.78 1.62
N LEU A 54 -2.53 -3.55 1.43
CA LEU A 54 -1.76 -3.17 0.25
C LEU A 54 -0.41 -3.90 0.18
N LEU A 55 0.23 -4.17 1.33
CA LEU A 55 1.53 -4.83 1.40
C LEU A 55 1.46 -6.36 1.35
N ARG A 56 0.27 -6.92 1.59
CA ARG A 56 0.02 -8.37 1.61
C ARG A 56 0.60 -9.14 0.41
N PRO A 57 0.50 -8.68 -0.86
CA PRO A 57 1.06 -9.42 -1.99
C PRO A 57 2.58 -9.59 -1.93
N PHE A 58 3.29 -8.62 -1.36
CA PHE A 58 4.74 -8.66 -1.20
C PHE A 58 5.16 -9.56 -0.05
N LEU A 59 4.38 -9.53 1.04
CA LEU A 59 4.57 -10.46 2.17
C LEU A 59 4.35 -11.90 1.73
N GLU A 60 3.27 -12.16 0.98
CA GLU A 60 2.96 -13.49 0.42
C GLU A 60 4.06 -13.94 -0.55
N LEU A 61 4.60 -13.04 -1.37
CA LEU A 61 5.75 -13.33 -2.23
C LEU A 61 6.98 -13.74 -1.41
N SER A 62 7.35 -12.95 -0.39
CA SER A 62 8.50 -13.29 0.46
C SER A 62 8.31 -14.57 1.25
N TYR A 63 7.09 -14.87 1.69
CA TYR A 63 6.76 -16.11 2.37
C TYR A 63 6.91 -17.32 1.44
N ASN A 64 6.37 -17.23 0.22
CA ASN A 64 6.54 -18.28 -0.78
C ASN A 64 8.02 -18.49 -1.15
N CYS A 65 8.84 -17.43 -1.18
CA CYS A 65 10.28 -17.59 -1.35
C CYS A 65 10.90 -18.40 -0.21
N ALA A 66 10.49 -18.18 1.04
CA ALA A 66 11.00 -18.95 2.17
C ALA A 66 10.58 -20.43 2.09
N GLU A 67 9.31 -20.70 1.80
CA GLU A 67 8.81 -22.09 1.68
C GLU A 67 9.49 -22.85 0.51
N VAL A 68 9.76 -22.19 -0.62
CA VAL A 68 10.45 -22.81 -1.77
C VAL A 68 11.95 -23.04 -1.51
N LEU A 69 12.54 -22.35 -0.52
CA LEU A 69 13.90 -22.65 -0.05
C LEU A 69 13.92 -23.91 0.81
N ASP A 70 12.93 -24.06 1.69
CA ASP A 70 12.85 -25.20 2.60
C ASP A 70 12.39 -26.47 1.86
N ASP A 71 11.44 -26.34 0.93
CA ASP A 71 10.93 -27.41 0.07
C ASP A 71 10.91 -26.97 -1.41
N PRO A 72 11.88 -27.41 -2.22
CA PRO A 72 11.93 -27.11 -3.66
C PRO A 72 10.69 -27.54 -4.45
N ASP A 73 9.93 -28.52 -3.94
CA ASP A 73 8.73 -29.03 -4.57
C ASP A 73 7.44 -28.34 -4.12
N TYR A 74 7.52 -27.42 -3.16
CA TYR A 74 6.40 -26.67 -2.61
C TYR A 74 5.47 -26.12 -3.70
N GLU A 75 4.20 -26.53 -3.66
CA GLU A 75 3.17 -26.02 -4.56
C GLU A 75 2.56 -24.73 -4.01
N ILE A 76 2.82 -23.61 -4.68
CA ILE A 76 2.31 -22.30 -4.27
C ILE A 76 0.78 -22.29 -4.33
N GLU A 77 0.16 -22.26 -3.15
CA GLU A 77 -1.29 -22.23 -3.02
C GLU A 77 -1.90 -20.96 -3.64
N LYS A 78 -3.13 -21.10 -4.14
CA LYS A 78 -3.86 -19.96 -4.70
C LYS A 78 -4.57 -19.19 -3.60
N SER A 79 -3.92 -18.13 -3.10
CA SER A 79 -4.61 -17.12 -2.30
C SER A 79 -5.82 -16.55 -3.05
N VAL A 80 -6.98 -16.49 -2.37
CA VAL A 80 -8.24 -15.98 -2.93
C VAL A 80 -8.09 -14.54 -3.43
N PHE A 81 -7.31 -13.73 -2.72
CA PHE A 81 -7.00 -12.34 -3.07
C PHE A 81 -5.98 -12.21 -4.21
N SER A 82 -5.17 -13.25 -4.44
CA SER A 82 -4.20 -13.26 -5.54
C SER A 82 -4.84 -13.30 -6.93
N ARG A 83 -6.14 -13.65 -7.03
CA ARG A 83 -6.81 -13.85 -8.33
C ARG A 83 -6.85 -12.58 -9.19
N PHE A 84 -6.82 -11.41 -8.57
CA PHE A 84 -6.94 -10.12 -9.24
C PHE A 84 -5.62 -9.35 -9.38
N ASN A 85 -4.59 -9.70 -8.61
CA ASN A 85 -3.35 -8.92 -8.57
C ASN A 85 -2.36 -9.36 -9.66
N ILE A 86 -1.91 -8.41 -10.48
CA ILE A 86 -0.87 -8.63 -11.50
C ILE A 86 0.42 -9.19 -10.87
N MET A 87 0.80 -8.70 -9.69
CA MET A 87 2.01 -9.14 -8.99
C MET A 87 1.94 -10.63 -8.63
N SER A 88 0.83 -11.09 -8.05
CA SER A 88 0.68 -12.50 -7.66
C SER A 88 0.59 -13.44 -8.87
N ASN A 89 0.05 -12.98 -10.00
CA ASN A 89 0.08 -13.75 -11.23
C ASN A 89 1.49 -13.85 -11.81
N PHE A 90 2.28 -12.79 -11.67
CA PHE A 90 3.66 -12.78 -12.11
C PHE A 90 4.57 -13.60 -11.20
N SER A 91 4.40 -13.53 -9.88
CA SER A 91 5.16 -14.37 -8.95
C SER A 91 4.97 -15.86 -9.23
N ARG A 92 3.73 -16.30 -9.47
CA ARG A 92 3.47 -17.69 -9.88
C ARG A 92 4.17 -18.08 -11.17
N PHE A 93 4.18 -17.18 -12.15
CA PHE A 93 4.93 -17.41 -13.39
C PHE A 93 6.42 -17.54 -13.07
N PHE A 94 6.97 -16.61 -12.31
CA PHE A 94 8.36 -16.61 -11.86
C PHE A 94 8.74 -17.93 -11.18
N PHE A 95 8.02 -18.36 -10.14
CA PHE A 95 8.31 -19.63 -9.45
C PHE A 95 8.15 -20.85 -10.34
N LYS A 96 7.20 -20.85 -11.28
CA LYS A 96 7.07 -21.93 -12.25
C LYS A 96 8.30 -22.04 -13.16
N GLU A 97 8.86 -20.90 -13.58
CA GLU A 97 10.09 -20.89 -14.37
C GLU A 97 11.30 -21.34 -13.54
N ILE A 98 11.40 -20.93 -12.27
CA ILE A 98 12.45 -21.44 -11.36
C ILE A 98 12.33 -22.96 -11.15
N LYS A 99 11.13 -23.49 -10.93
CA LYS A 99 10.91 -24.93 -10.78
C LYS A 99 11.27 -25.69 -12.05
N LYS A 100 10.92 -25.15 -13.21
CA LYS A 100 11.28 -25.71 -14.51
C LYS A 100 12.80 -25.74 -14.69
N TYR A 101 13.48 -24.66 -14.31
CA TYR A 101 14.94 -24.58 -14.35
C TYR A 101 15.59 -25.67 -13.47
N ARG A 102 15.14 -25.82 -12.22
CA ARG A 102 15.63 -26.88 -11.31
C ARG A 102 15.43 -28.30 -11.86
N GLN A 103 14.33 -28.55 -12.56
CA GLN A 103 14.01 -29.89 -13.12
C GLN A 103 14.80 -30.20 -14.39
N GLU A 104 14.91 -29.24 -15.32
CA GLU A 104 15.53 -29.45 -16.62
C GLU A 104 17.06 -29.27 -16.58
N LYS A 105 17.60 -28.67 -15.50
CA LYS A 105 19.00 -28.25 -15.33
C LYS A 105 19.57 -27.37 -16.45
N SER A 106 18.81 -27.11 -17.50
CA SER A 106 19.21 -26.30 -18.64
C SER A 106 18.61 -24.89 -18.56
N ILE A 107 19.47 -23.91 -18.81
CA ILE A 107 19.14 -22.48 -18.86
C ILE A 107 18.45 -22.18 -20.22
N THR A 108 17.32 -22.82 -20.51
CA THR A 108 16.59 -22.47 -21.74
C THR A 108 15.98 -21.09 -21.55
N ALA A 109 16.33 -20.12 -22.40
CA ALA A 109 15.75 -18.77 -22.39
C ALA A 109 14.23 -18.85 -22.50
N SER A 110 13.58 -18.83 -21.33
CA SER A 110 12.14 -18.84 -21.27
C SER A 110 11.68 -17.53 -21.88
N LYS A 111 10.94 -17.64 -22.99
CA LYS A 111 10.36 -16.46 -23.63
C LYS A 111 9.33 -15.89 -22.66
N VAL A 112 9.75 -14.91 -21.85
CA VAL A 112 8.88 -14.11 -20.98
C VAL A 112 7.63 -13.78 -21.78
N ARG A 113 6.46 -14.16 -21.25
CA ARG A 113 5.19 -14.01 -21.97
C ARG A 113 5.06 -12.58 -22.48
N LYS A 114 4.60 -12.39 -23.72
CA LYS A 114 4.47 -11.04 -24.34
C LYS A 114 3.74 -10.03 -23.42
N LYS A 115 2.81 -10.50 -22.59
CA LYS A 115 2.09 -9.72 -21.57
C LYS A 115 3.01 -9.03 -20.54
N PHE A 116 4.13 -9.67 -20.19
CA PHE A 116 5.07 -9.21 -19.16
C PHE A 116 6.28 -8.45 -19.73
N ARG A 117 6.58 -8.65 -21.02
CA ARG A 117 7.72 -8.01 -21.69
C ARG A 117 7.54 -6.50 -21.85
N ASN A 118 6.32 -6.03 -22.12
CA ASN A 118 6.03 -4.63 -22.44
C ASN A 118 5.83 -3.73 -21.20
N ILE A 119 6.11 -4.23 -20.00
CA ILE A 119 6.02 -3.43 -18.77
C ILE A 119 7.33 -2.65 -18.62
N SER A 120 7.32 -1.41 -19.11
CA SER A 120 8.45 -0.48 -19.02
C SER A 120 8.33 0.49 -17.84
N GLY A 121 7.21 0.51 -17.14
CA GLY A 121 6.96 1.41 -16.02
C GLY A 121 5.96 0.87 -15.00
N PRO A 122 5.57 1.68 -14.00
CA PRO A 122 4.65 1.30 -12.94
C PRO A 122 3.36 0.72 -13.48
N VAL A 123 3.09 -0.55 -13.15
CA VAL A 123 1.90 -1.26 -13.64
C VAL A 123 0.72 -0.82 -12.80
N PHE A 124 -0.23 -0.15 -13.44
CA PHE A 124 -1.48 0.23 -12.79
C PHE A 124 -2.47 -0.95 -12.83
N ASP A 125 -2.70 -1.56 -11.67
CA ASP A 125 -3.74 -2.58 -11.51
C ASP A 125 -5.11 -1.91 -11.28
N LYS A 126 -5.95 -1.93 -12.32
CA LYS A 126 -7.27 -1.29 -12.31
C LYS A 126 -8.22 -1.90 -11.27
N SER A 127 -8.17 -3.22 -11.11
CA SER A 127 -9.06 -3.94 -10.20
C SER A 127 -8.71 -3.59 -8.76
N PHE A 128 -7.42 -3.68 -8.42
CA PHE A 128 -6.92 -3.29 -7.12
C PHE A 128 -7.18 -1.80 -6.81
N PHE A 129 -6.96 -0.92 -7.80
CA PHE A 129 -7.27 0.50 -7.64
C PHE A 129 -8.76 0.74 -7.33
N LEU A 130 -9.66 0.02 -7.99
CA LEU A 130 -11.10 0.17 -7.79
C LEU A 130 -11.53 -0.30 -6.40
N GLU A 131 -11.04 -1.47 -5.97
CA GLU A 131 -11.28 -1.99 -4.62
C GLU A 131 -10.77 -1.02 -3.55
N TYR A 132 -9.53 -0.55 -3.69
CA TYR A 132 -8.94 0.41 -2.76
C TYR A 132 -9.67 1.76 -2.76
N SER A 133 -10.01 2.29 -3.94
CA SER A 133 -10.78 3.54 -4.05
C SER A 133 -12.16 3.42 -3.41
N PHE A 134 -12.80 2.25 -3.51
CA PHE A 134 -14.06 1.98 -2.85
C PHE A 134 -13.93 2.00 -1.32
N PHE A 135 -12.88 1.40 -0.75
CA PHE A 135 -12.63 1.48 0.70
C PHE A 135 -12.36 2.91 1.17
N MET A 136 -11.56 3.67 0.42
CA MET A 136 -11.29 5.09 0.71
C MET A 136 -12.56 5.95 0.64
N PHE A 137 -13.43 5.65 -0.33
CA PHE A 137 -14.73 6.30 -0.45
C PHE A 137 -15.62 6.00 0.76
N LEU A 138 -15.74 4.72 1.17
CA LEU A 138 -16.50 4.35 2.37
C LEU A 138 -15.97 5.06 3.61
N LEU A 139 -14.65 5.10 3.80
CA LEU A 139 -14.01 5.79 4.93
C LEU A 139 -14.31 7.30 4.93
N SER A 140 -14.36 7.91 3.74
CA SER A 140 -14.78 9.31 3.59
C SER A 140 -16.25 9.53 3.96
N CYS A 141 -17.15 8.63 3.56
CA CYS A 141 -18.57 8.68 3.93
C CYS A 141 -18.76 8.56 5.45
N PHE A 142 -18.04 7.63 6.10
CA PHE A 142 -18.06 7.50 7.55
C PHE A 142 -17.53 8.75 8.25
N SER A 143 -16.47 9.36 7.73
CA SER A 143 -15.92 10.62 8.27
C SER A 143 -16.92 11.78 8.16
N ILE A 144 -17.60 11.90 7.01
CA ILE A 144 -18.65 12.90 6.78
C ILE A 144 -19.83 12.67 7.72
N LEU A 145 -20.29 11.43 7.85
CA LEU A 145 -21.39 11.07 8.74
C LEU A 145 -21.05 11.41 10.20
N ALA A 146 -19.86 11.06 10.66
CA ALA A 146 -19.38 11.39 12.00
C ALA A 146 -19.37 12.91 12.24
N LEU A 147 -18.84 13.67 11.29
CA LEU A 147 -18.83 15.13 11.34
C LEU A 147 -20.26 15.71 11.34
N TYR A 148 -21.18 15.13 10.58
CA TYR A 148 -22.59 15.53 10.55
C TYR A 148 -23.31 15.31 11.86
N MET A 149 -23.18 14.11 12.44
CA MET A 149 -23.81 13.80 13.73
C MET A 149 -23.27 14.72 14.84
N GLY A 150 -21.94 14.91 14.90
CA GLY A 150 -21.34 15.81 15.88
C GLY A 150 -21.76 17.27 15.71
N THR A 151 -21.89 17.74 14.47
CA THR A 151 -22.32 19.13 14.17
C THR A 151 -23.78 19.36 14.59
N ILE A 152 -24.68 18.42 14.28
CA ILE A 152 -26.08 18.50 14.68
C ILE A 152 -26.22 18.50 16.19
N GLU A 153 -25.50 17.62 16.89
CA GLU A 153 -25.60 17.52 18.34
C GLU A 153 -25.13 18.81 19.02
N ILE A 154 -23.99 19.37 18.59
CA ILE A 154 -23.50 20.66 19.11
C ILE A 154 -24.50 21.77 18.83
N HIS A 155 -25.05 21.84 17.61
CA HIS A 155 -26.02 22.86 17.25
C HIS A 155 -27.32 22.76 18.07
N ALA A 156 -27.86 21.55 18.23
CA ALA A 156 -29.07 21.31 19.01
C ALA A 156 -28.89 21.76 20.47
N ARG A 157 -27.77 21.38 21.10
CA ARG A 157 -27.45 21.82 22.48
C ARG A 157 -27.36 23.34 22.58
N ILE A 158 -26.69 23.99 21.63
CA ILE A 158 -26.57 25.46 21.58
C ILE A 158 -27.95 26.13 21.45
N VAL A 159 -28.83 25.59 20.61
CA VAL A 159 -30.20 26.09 20.42
C VAL A 159 -31.00 25.93 21.70
N ASP A 160 -30.98 24.75 22.33
CA ASP A 160 -31.71 24.48 23.56
C ASP A 160 -31.29 25.41 24.71
N ILE A 161 -29.98 25.66 24.86
CA ILE A 161 -29.44 26.61 25.84
C ILE A 161 -29.95 28.03 25.53
N SER A 162 -29.91 28.42 24.26
CA SER A 162 -30.32 29.77 23.83
C SER A 162 -31.81 30.01 24.06
N ILE A 163 -32.66 29.00 23.86
CA ILE A 163 -34.10 29.08 24.13
C ILE A 163 -34.36 29.11 25.64
N GLY A 164 -33.68 28.24 26.41
CA GLY A 164 -33.88 28.14 27.86
C GLY A 164 -33.45 29.38 28.64
N MET A 165 -32.51 30.17 28.12
CA MET A 165 -32.06 31.42 28.74
C MET A 165 -32.99 32.61 28.49
N MET A 166 -34.02 32.49 27.64
CA MET A 166 -34.89 33.61 27.28
C MET A 166 -36.30 33.51 27.90
N PRO A 167 -36.72 34.50 28.71
CA PRO A 167 -38.01 34.44 29.41
C PRO A 167 -39.26 34.55 28.51
N LYS A 168 -39.12 34.97 27.23
CA LYS A 168 -40.21 35.03 26.24
C LYS A 168 -39.64 34.80 24.83
N ALA A 169 -40.15 33.79 24.12
CA ALA A 169 -39.76 33.50 22.75
C ALA A 169 -40.21 34.64 21.81
N ASN A 170 -39.28 35.51 21.40
CA ASN A 170 -39.50 36.46 20.32
C ASN A 170 -39.30 35.73 18.98
N GLY A 171 -40.28 35.76 18.08
CA GLY A 171 -40.19 35.08 16.77
C GLY A 171 -38.97 35.46 15.91
N GLY A 172 -38.37 36.63 16.15
CA GLY A 172 -37.11 37.03 15.51
C GLY A 172 -35.91 36.15 15.88
N LEU A 173 -35.87 35.62 17.11
CA LEU A 173 -34.79 34.72 17.54
C LEU A 173 -34.90 33.37 16.83
N GLU A 174 -36.10 32.82 16.75
CA GLU A 174 -36.32 31.54 16.07
C GLU A 174 -35.88 31.63 14.60
N HIS A 175 -36.27 32.72 13.92
CA HIS A 175 -35.81 33.00 12.56
C HIS A 175 -34.27 33.09 12.48
N PHE A 176 -33.63 33.74 13.44
CA PHE A 176 -32.16 33.84 13.49
C PHE A 176 -31.48 32.49 13.73
N LEU A 177 -31.99 31.66 14.64
CA LEU A 177 -31.46 30.31 14.92
C LEU A 177 -31.60 29.40 13.69
N ASN A 178 -32.73 29.48 13.00
CA ASN A 178 -32.95 28.75 11.75
C ASN A 178 -31.97 29.21 10.65
N ALA A 179 -31.75 30.52 10.49
CA ALA A 179 -30.75 31.03 9.54
C ALA A 179 -29.32 30.55 9.88
N GLN A 180 -28.98 30.44 11.16
CA GLN A 180 -27.68 29.87 11.57
C GLN A 180 -27.57 28.38 11.26
N LYS A 181 -28.65 27.62 11.42
CA LYS A 181 -28.70 26.19 11.05
C LYS A 181 -28.46 26.00 9.56
N GLU A 182 -29.07 26.83 8.72
CA GLU A 182 -28.87 26.81 7.26
C GLU A 182 -27.43 27.15 6.88
N LEU A 183 -26.85 28.17 7.52
CA LEU A 183 -25.45 28.55 7.31
C LEU A 183 -24.50 27.43 7.72
N LEU A 184 -24.73 26.80 8.88
CA LEU A 184 -23.94 25.68 9.36
C LEU A 184 -24.01 24.48 8.40
N THR A 185 -25.21 24.18 7.90
CA THR A 185 -25.43 23.12 6.89
C THR A 185 -24.66 23.42 5.60
N SER A 186 -24.66 24.69 5.16
CA SER A 186 -23.92 25.12 3.97
C SER A 186 -22.40 24.97 4.13
N ILE A 187 -21.85 25.41 5.27
CA ILE A 187 -20.43 25.20 5.61
C ILE A 187 -20.12 23.70 5.61
N GLN A 188 -21.00 22.89 6.18
CA GLN A 188 -20.79 21.48 6.29
C GLN A 188 -20.74 20.77 4.94
N ILE A 189 -21.58 21.16 3.97
CA ILE A 189 -21.53 20.64 2.61
C ILE A 189 -20.16 20.93 1.98
N ILE A 190 -19.66 22.16 2.13
CA ILE A 190 -18.34 22.57 1.62
C ILE A 190 -17.22 21.72 2.25
N VAL A 191 -17.25 21.54 3.58
CA VAL A 191 -16.27 20.71 4.30
C VAL A 191 -16.35 19.25 3.84
N SER A 192 -17.54 18.71 3.60
CA SER A 192 -17.73 17.34 3.12
C SER A 192 -17.11 17.13 1.74
N ILE A 193 -17.27 18.09 0.83
CA ILE A 193 -16.60 18.07 -0.48
C ILE A 193 -15.08 18.07 -0.29
N PHE A 194 -14.54 18.89 0.61
CA PHE A 194 -13.12 18.93 0.89
C PHE A 194 -12.59 17.59 1.44
N ILE A 195 -13.33 16.95 2.36
CA ILE A 195 -13.00 15.64 2.92
C ILE A 195 -12.90 14.58 1.81
N ILE A 196 -13.90 14.50 0.91
CA ILE A 196 -13.88 13.55 -0.22
C ILE A 196 -12.63 13.77 -1.09
N ASN A 197 -12.32 15.02 -1.41
CA ASN A 197 -11.14 15.36 -2.22
C ASN A 197 -9.84 14.99 -1.50
N ALA A 198 -9.74 15.23 -0.19
CA ALA A 198 -8.57 14.86 0.61
C ALA A 198 -8.34 13.35 0.60
N TYR A 199 -9.39 12.54 0.81
CA TYR A 199 -9.30 11.08 0.73
C TYR A 199 -8.93 10.60 -0.68
N ALA A 200 -9.43 11.26 -1.74
CA ALA A 200 -9.07 10.93 -3.11
C ALA A 200 -7.57 11.23 -3.40
N ILE A 201 -7.05 12.36 -2.91
CA ILE A 201 -5.62 12.71 -3.03
C ILE A 201 -4.75 11.72 -2.25
N LEU A 202 -5.12 11.42 -1.00
CA LEU A 202 -4.46 10.42 -0.18
C LEU A 202 -4.44 9.05 -0.88
N GLY A 203 -5.57 8.66 -1.45
CA GLY A 203 -5.70 7.43 -2.22
C GLY A 203 -4.74 7.37 -3.41
N LYS A 204 -4.68 8.44 -4.21
CA LYS A 204 -3.75 8.56 -5.35
C LYS A 204 -2.29 8.49 -4.91
N ASN A 205 -1.93 9.17 -3.83
CA ASN A 205 -0.55 9.17 -3.32
C ASN A 205 -0.12 7.78 -2.87
N LEU A 206 -0.97 7.08 -2.10
CA LEU A 206 -0.64 5.74 -1.62
C LEU A 206 -0.49 4.74 -2.77
N MET A 207 -1.39 4.81 -3.76
CA MET A 207 -1.31 4.00 -4.97
C MET A 207 -0.05 4.27 -5.79
N LYS A 208 0.38 5.53 -5.89
CA LYS A 208 1.61 5.89 -6.59
C LYS A 208 2.83 5.23 -5.94
N GLU A 209 2.93 5.25 -4.62
CA GLU A 209 4.01 4.59 -3.88
C GLU A 209 3.96 3.07 -4.10
N MET A 210 2.79 2.45 -3.95
CA MET A 210 2.62 1.01 -4.16
C MET A 210 2.95 0.55 -5.58
N ASN A 211 2.60 1.34 -6.60
CA ASN A 211 2.93 1.04 -7.99
C ASN A 211 4.44 1.10 -8.25
N GLY A 212 5.15 2.01 -7.58
CA GLY A 212 6.62 2.08 -7.64
C GLY A 212 7.28 0.83 -7.08
N VAL A 213 6.82 0.36 -5.92
CA VAL A 213 7.28 -0.90 -5.31
C VAL A 213 6.97 -2.09 -6.23
N THR A 214 5.72 -2.19 -6.70
CA THR A 214 5.28 -3.25 -7.62
C THR A 214 6.18 -3.32 -8.84
N PHE A 215 6.53 -2.17 -9.43
CA PHE A 215 7.42 -2.10 -10.57
C PHE A 215 8.82 -2.63 -10.28
N ALA A 216 9.41 -2.26 -9.15
CA ALA A 216 10.75 -2.71 -8.78
C ALA A 216 10.83 -4.23 -8.63
N PHE A 217 9.86 -4.84 -7.93
CA PHE A 217 9.75 -6.30 -7.81
C PHE A 217 9.58 -6.96 -9.18
N PHE A 218 8.67 -6.42 -10.00
CA PHE A 218 8.40 -6.94 -11.32
C PHE A 218 9.64 -6.87 -12.23
N LYS A 219 10.35 -5.74 -12.21
CA LYS A 219 11.57 -5.51 -12.99
C LYS A 219 12.65 -6.54 -12.61
N GLY A 220 12.98 -6.64 -11.32
CA GLY A 220 14.05 -7.53 -10.84
C GLY A 220 13.77 -9.00 -11.16
N MET A 221 12.58 -9.50 -10.80
CA MET A 221 12.18 -10.89 -11.10
C MET A 221 12.12 -11.17 -12.61
N ARG A 222 11.70 -10.18 -13.43
CA ARG A 222 11.67 -10.33 -14.90
C ARG A 222 13.06 -10.42 -15.49
N GLU A 223 13.97 -9.55 -15.07
CA GLU A 223 15.36 -9.56 -15.52
C GLU A 223 16.05 -10.86 -15.14
N TYR A 224 15.81 -11.35 -13.92
CA TYR A 224 16.28 -12.66 -13.46
C TYR A 224 15.80 -13.82 -14.35
N VAL A 225 14.50 -13.89 -14.67
CA VAL A 225 13.95 -14.91 -15.59
C VAL A 225 14.44 -14.74 -17.03
N SER A 226 14.95 -13.55 -17.38
CA SER A 226 15.54 -13.26 -18.70
C SER A 226 17.04 -13.55 -18.75
N HIS A 227 17.58 -14.31 -17.80
CA HIS A 227 19.00 -14.71 -17.66
C HIS A 227 19.95 -13.62 -17.19
N ASP A 228 19.44 -12.53 -16.62
CA ASP A 228 20.27 -11.60 -15.86
C ASP A 228 20.22 -11.99 -14.38
N PHE A 229 20.95 -13.06 -14.02
CA PHE A 229 20.98 -13.59 -12.66
C PHE A 229 21.60 -12.62 -11.66
N SER A 230 22.35 -11.62 -12.12
CA SER A 230 22.89 -10.54 -11.29
C SER A 230 21.85 -9.49 -10.89
N SER A 231 20.68 -9.50 -11.54
CA SER A 231 19.62 -8.52 -11.24
C SER A 231 19.04 -8.72 -9.86
N ARG A 232 18.84 -7.60 -9.15
CA ARG A 232 18.26 -7.56 -7.80
C ARG A 232 17.14 -6.55 -7.71
N ILE A 233 16.22 -6.82 -6.79
CA ILE A 233 15.13 -5.91 -6.48
C ILE A 233 15.70 -4.76 -5.65
N SER A 234 15.88 -3.60 -6.29
CA SER A 234 16.29 -2.37 -5.64
C SER A 234 15.09 -1.46 -5.42
N LEU A 235 14.77 -1.21 -4.16
CA LEU A 235 13.74 -0.26 -3.74
C LEU A 235 14.34 1.08 -3.32
N ARG A 236 13.55 2.15 -3.34
CA ARG A 236 13.96 3.46 -2.83
C ARG A 236 14.04 3.41 -1.30
N PHE A 237 14.78 4.37 -0.74
CA PHE A 237 14.87 4.54 0.70
C PHE A 237 13.48 4.78 1.30
N LYS A 238 13.08 3.96 2.29
CA LYS A 238 11.79 3.95 3.00
C LYS A 238 10.58 3.45 2.18
N ASP A 239 10.79 2.76 1.07
CA ASP A 239 9.68 2.06 0.41
C ASP A 239 9.11 0.98 1.37
N PRO A 240 7.78 0.79 1.42
CA PRO A 240 7.12 0.01 2.48
C PRO A 240 7.32 -1.52 2.39
N ALA A 241 7.92 -2.05 1.32
CA ALA A 241 8.19 -3.48 1.13
C ALA A 241 9.69 -3.83 1.14
N GLN A 242 10.51 -3.01 1.80
CA GLN A 242 11.96 -3.22 1.87
C GLN A 242 12.34 -4.59 2.44
N ASP A 243 11.68 -5.04 3.49
CA ASP A 243 12.03 -6.32 4.11
C ASP A 243 11.66 -7.49 3.20
N SER A 244 10.48 -7.46 2.56
CA SER A 244 10.13 -8.45 1.53
C SER A 244 11.13 -8.48 0.38
N ALA A 245 11.64 -7.32 -0.07
CA ALA A 245 12.63 -7.28 -1.14
C ALA A 245 13.97 -7.91 -0.73
N LYS A 246 14.41 -7.72 0.53
CA LYS A 246 15.61 -8.39 1.06
C LYS A 246 15.45 -9.91 1.06
N TYR A 247 14.29 -10.43 1.50
CA TYR A 247 14.03 -11.87 1.48
C TYR A 247 14.02 -12.44 0.06
N VAL A 248 13.38 -11.75 -0.89
CA VAL A 248 13.38 -12.18 -2.28
C VAL A 248 14.80 -12.11 -2.86
N ASN A 249 15.58 -11.06 -2.58
CA ASN A 249 16.97 -10.99 -3.05
C ASN A 249 17.82 -12.13 -2.50
N LYS A 250 17.68 -12.49 -1.21
CA LYS A 250 18.36 -13.65 -0.63
C LYS A 250 17.97 -14.96 -1.33
N PHE A 251 16.69 -15.09 -1.70
CA PHE A 251 16.21 -16.23 -2.49
C PHE A 251 16.86 -16.26 -3.88
N LEU A 252 16.99 -15.11 -4.55
CA LEU A 252 17.68 -15.01 -5.84
C LEU A 252 19.17 -15.35 -5.71
N ASP A 253 19.85 -14.88 -4.65
CA ASP A 253 21.26 -15.19 -4.39
C ASP A 253 21.50 -16.71 -4.28
N LEU A 254 20.60 -17.42 -3.59
CA LEU A 254 20.70 -18.88 -3.42
C LEU A 254 20.45 -19.64 -4.73
N ILE A 255 19.47 -19.21 -5.54
CA ILE A 255 19.25 -19.82 -6.85
C ILE A 255 20.43 -19.55 -7.78
N GLU A 256 21.02 -18.36 -7.72
CA GLU A 256 22.21 -18.02 -8.51
C GLU A 256 23.40 -18.94 -8.15
N GLU A 257 23.61 -19.20 -6.86
CA GLU A 257 24.61 -20.18 -6.39
C GLU A 257 24.30 -21.61 -6.88
N GLU A 258 23.04 -22.05 -6.82
CA GLU A 258 22.60 -23.33 -7.39
C GLU A 258 22.93 -23.41 -8.89
N ILE A 259 22.67 -22.33 -9.65
CA ILE A 259 22.93 -22.26 -11.09
C ILE A 259 24.42 -22.43 -11.39
N TYR A 260 25.29 -21.65 -10.73
CA TYR A 260 26.73 -21.70 -10.99
C TYR A 260 27.36 -23.04 -10.59
N SER A 261 26.87 -23.68 -9.52
CA SER A 261 27.38 -24.98 -9.09
C SER A 261 27.14 -26.11 -10.09
N VAL A 262 26.07 -26.03 -10.88
CA VAL A 262 25.75 -27.01 -11.93
C VAL A 262 26.66 -26.83 -13.15
N ASP A 263 26.94 -25.58 -13.53
CA ASP A 263 27.79 -25.25 -14.69
C ASP A 263 29.25 -25.72 -14.47
N GLU A 264 29.77 -25.58 -13.24
CA GLU A 264 31.12 -26.08 -12.88
C GLU A 264 31.22 -27.62 -13.02
N THR A 265 30.17 -28.36 -12.65
CA THR A 265 30.18 -29.84 -12.76
C THR A 265 30.11 -30.35 -14.19
N GLU A 266 29.38 -29.67 -15.09
CA GLU A 266 29.32 -30.07 -16.51
C GLU A 266 30.65 -29.78 -17.22
N THR A 267 31.34 -28.69 -16.87
CA THR A 267 32.62 -28.33 -17.49
C THR A 267 33.77 -29.27 -17.09
N SER A 268 33.77 -29.79 -15.86
CA SER A 268 34.83 -30.68 -15.38
C SER A 268 34.79 -32.09 -15.97
N ASP A 269 33.62 -32.58 -16.38
CA ASP A 269 33.47 -33.92 -16.96
C ASP A 269 33.88 -33.95 -18.45
N ASP A 270 33.62 -32.87 -19.20
CA ASP A 270 34.05 -32.75 -20.61
C ASP A 270 35.57 -32.60 -20.75
N ASP A 271 36.25 -31.95 -19.79
CA ASP A 271 37.72 -31.80 -19.82
C ASP A 271 38.48 -33.10 -19.51
N LEU A 272 37.85 -34.09 -18.86
CA LEU A 272 38.45 -35.40 -18.56
C LEU A 272 38.36 -36.39 -19.73
N GLU A 273 37.43 -36.22 -20.68
CA GLU A 273 37.34 -37.09 -21.86
C GLU A 273 38.28 -36.67 -23.01
N VAL A 274 38.77 -35.43 -23.03
CA VAL A 274 39.66 -34.93 -24.11
C VAL A 274 41.13 -35.34 -23.92
N GLU A 275 41.57 -35.68 -22.69
CA GLU A 275 42.95 -36.15 -22.45
C GLU A 275 43.19 -37.64 -22.81
N ALA A 276 42.14 -38.41 -23.11
CA ALA A 276 42.27 -39.85 -23.39
C ALA A 276 42.62 -40.21 -24.85
N ASP A 277 42.62 -39.25 -25.78
CA ASP A 277 42.87 -39.49 -27.22
C ASP A 277 44.04 -38.68 -27.79
N MET A 278 44.93 -38.17 -26.92
CA MET A 278 46.19 -37.60 -27.40
C MET A 278 47.11 -38.72 -27.92
N PRO A 279 47.55 -38.65 -29.20
CA PRO A 279 48.48 -39.63 -29.73
C PRO A 279 49.77 -39.62 -28.92
N PRO A 280 50.40 -40.79 -28.72
CA PRO A 280 51.60 -40.91 -27.91
C PRO A 280 52.67 -39.93 -28.39
N PRO A 281 53.43 -39.29 -27.47
CA PRO A 281 54.45 -38.33 -27.84
C PRO A 281 55.42 -38.96 -28.83
N LEU A 282 55.62 -38.26 -29.96
CA LEU A 282 56.53 -38.70 -31.01
C LEU A 282 57.94 -38.92 -30.40
N PRO A 283 58.63 -40.00 -30.79
CA PRO A 283 59.98 -40.25 -30.31
C PRO A 283 60.90 -39.08 -30.66
N PRO A 284 61.86 -38.74 -29.78
CA PRO A 284 62.77 -37.63 -30.01
C PRO A 284 63.53 -37.84 -31.32
N ILE A 285 63.43 -36.85 -32.21
CA ILE A 285 64.17 -36.81 -33.48
C ILE A 285 65.67 -36.70 -33.11
N PRO A 286 66.53 -37.62 -33.57
CA PRO A 286 67.96 -37.47 -33.37
C PRO A 286 68.43 -36.22 -34.12
N PHE A 287 68.96 -35.26 -33.37
CA PHE A 287 69.73 -34.16 -33.95
C PHE A 287 71.01 -34.76 -34.53
N ASP A 288 71.09 -34.75 -35.85
CA ASP A 288 72.29 -35.07 -36.59
C ASP A 288 73.23 -33.87 -36.47
N ASP A 289 74.22 -33.97 -35.58
CA ASP A 289 75.33 -33.01 -35.50
C ASP A 289 76.20 -33.17 -36.75
N ALA A 290 75.88 -32.40 -37.79
CA ALA A 290 76.70 -32.31 -38.99
C ALA A 290 76.85 -30.85 -39.47
N ALA A 291 78.06 -30.34 -39.23
CA ALA A 291 78.78 -29.22 -39.86
C ALA A 291 78.39 -27.78 -39.52
#